data_AF-U3U0X3-F1
#
_entry.id   AF-U3U0X3-F1
#
_cell.length_a   1.000
_cell.length_b   1.000
_cell.length_c   1.000
_cell.angle_alpha   90.00
_cell.angle_beta   90.00
_cell.angle_gamma   90.00
#
_symmetry.space_group_name_H-M   'P 1'
#
loop_
_entity.id
_entity.type
_entity.pdbx_description
1 polymer ?
#
loop_
_entity_poly.entity_id
_entity_poly.type
_entity_poly.pdbx_seq_one_letter_code
_entity_poly.pdbx_strand_id
1 'polypeptide(L)' 'MKGDNSKPFILANADGNVRAYIWKDKGGDGIHINNGIDGGGDYIFHKMAVFVPLLPYMPEPQG' A
#
# COMPACT_ATOMS: atom_id res chain seq x y z
N MET A 1 -0.33 -0.37 -13.30
CA MET A 1 -1.72 -0.20 -12.80
C MET A 1 -2.72 -0.83 -13.77
N LYS A 2 -2.95 -2.13 -13.69
CA LYS A 2 -4.07 -2.78 -14.41
C LYS A 2 -4.42 -4.04 -13.64
N GLY A 3 -5.49 -4.04 -12.84
CA GLY A 3 -5.96 -5.31 -12.30
C GLY A 3 -6.93 -5.35 -11.12
N ASP A 4 -7.06 -4.35 -10.25
CA ASP A 4 -7.70 -4.60 -8.94
C ASP A 4 -8.99 -3.82 -8.63
N ASN A 5 -9.57 -3.09 -9.59
CA ASN A 5 -10.71 -2.18 -9.35
C ASN A 5 -10.45 -1.15 -8.24
N SER A 6 -9.19 -0.89 -7.88
CA SER A 6 -8.86 0.24 -7.03
C SER A 6 -9.40 1.51 -7.68
N LYS A 7 -10.17 2.27 -6.90
CA LYS A 7 -10.68 3.58 -7.30
C LYS A 7 -9.63 4.61 -6.85
N PRO A 8 -8.64 4.96 -7.68
CA PRO A 8 -7.64 5.94 -7.28
C PRO A 8 -8.28 7.30 -7.06
N PHE A 9 -7.72 8.07 -6.12
CA PHE A 9 -7.86 9.51 -6.15
C PHE A 9 -6.82 10.07 -7.12
N ILE A 10 -7.26 10.93 -8.05
CA ILE A 10 -6.44 11.43 -9.16
C ILE A 10 -6.42 12.96 -9.12
N LEU A 11 -5.23 13.54 -9.15
CA LEU A 11 -5.04 14.95 -9.48
C LEU A 11 -4.67 15.05 -10.94
N ALA A 12 -5.51 15.72 -11.74
CA ALA A 12 -5.28 15.91 -13.16
C ALA A 12 -5.28 17.40 -13.51
N ASN A 13 -4.44 17.77 -14.47
CA ASN A 13 -4.52 19.05 -15.15
C ASN A 13 -5.84 19.16 -15.94
N ALA A 14 -6.20 20.40 -16.31
CA ALA A 14 -7.34 20.64 -17.19
C ALA A 14 -7.20 19.98 -18.58
N ASP A 15 -5.97 19.72 -19.03
CA ASP A 15 -5.67 19.04 -20.30
C ASP A 15 -5.75 17.50 -20.22
N GLY A 16 -6.07 16.95 -19.04
CA GLY A 16 -6.20 15.51 -18.81
C GLY A 16 -4.91 14.81 -18.38
N ASN A 17 -3.76 15.49 -18.34
CA ASN A 17 -2.53 14.90 -17.83
C ASN A 17 -2.61 14.68 -16.31
N VAL A 18 -2.29 13.46 -15.86
CA VAL A 18 -2.32 13.13 -14.43
C VAL A 18 -1.03 13.61 -13.75
N ARG A 19 -1.19 14.38 -12.68
CA ARG A 19 -0.14 14.92 -11.82
C ARG A 19 0.16 14.06 -10.61
N ALA A 20 -0.81 13.30 -10.14
CA ALA A 20 -0.61 12.37 -9.03
C ALA A 20 -1.71 11.29 -9.01
N TYR A 21 -1.32 10.11 -8.54
CA TYR A 21 -2.23 9.05 -8.15
C TYR A 21 -2.07 8.75 -6.65
N ILE A 22 -3.19 8.54 -5.96
CA ILE A 22 -3.24 7.93 -4.65
C ILE A 22 -4.13 6.69 -4.75
N TRP A 23 -3.58 5.51 -4.44
CA TRP A 23 -4.34 4.26 -4.47
C TRP A 23 -3.87 3.29 -3.39
N LYS A 24 -4.78 2.42 -2.96
CA LYS A 24 -4.42 1.27 -2.13
C LYS A 24 -4.13 0.10 -3.05
N ASP A 25 -2.99 -0.55 -2.90
CA ASP A 25 -2.74 -1.81 -3.61
C ASP A 25 -3.47 -2.96 -2.89
N LYS A 26 -4.48 -3.55 -3.52
CA LYS A 26 -5.29 -4.60 -2.89
C LYS A 26 -4.49 -5.89 -2.76
N GLY A 27 -4.16 -6.25 -1.52
CA GLY A 27 -3.32 -7.42 -1.24
C GLY A 27 -1.82 -7.16 -1.43
N GLY A 28 -1.45 -5.96 -1.87
CA GLY A 28 -0.07 -5.52 -1.98
C GLY A 28 0.50 -4.91 -0.70
N ASP A 29 1.58 -4.16 -0.89
CA ASP A 29 2.48 -3.73 0.17
C ASP A 29 2.03 -2.46 0.89
N GLY A 30 1.09 -1.67 0.36
CA GLY A 30 0.74 -0.41 1.02
C GLY A 30 -0.29 0.46 0.32
N ILE A 31 -0.31 1.72 0.72
CA ILE A 31 -0.95 2.83 0.00
C ILE A 31 0.16 3.56 -0.75
N HIS A 32 -0.07 3.81 -2.03
CA HIS A 32 0.91 4.40 -2.93
C HIS A 32 0.54 5.83 -3.27
N ILE A 33 1.57 6.67 -3.42
CA ILE A 33 1.48 8.04 -3.90
C ILE A 33 2.61 8.26 -4.90
N ASN A 34 2.25 8.67 -6.13
CA ASN A 34 3.24 9.01 -7.15
C ASN A 34 2.99 10.40 -7.75
N ASN A 35 3.93 10.85 -8.56
CA ASN A 35 3.96 12.18 -9.18
C ASN A 35 3.42 12.18 -10.63
N GLY A 36 2.64 11.16 -11.02
CA GLY A 36 2.02 11.07 -12.34
C GLY A 36 3.01 11.21 -13.49
N ILE A 37 2.70 12.12 -14.42
CA ILE A 37 3.49 12.38 -15.65
C ILE A 37 4.86 13.01 -15.37
N ASP A 38 5.03 13.68 -14.23
CA ASP A 38 6.27 14.34 -13.85
C ASP A 38 7.35 13.31 -13.42
N GLY A 39 6.98 12.04 -13.23
CA GLY A 39 7.89 10.96 -12.83
C GLY A 39 8.48 11.17 -11.43
N GLY A 40 9.48 10.39 -11.05
CA GLY A 40 10.15 10.56 -9.74
C GLY A 40 9.82 9.51 -8.68
N GLY A 41 9.30 8.35 -9.11
CA GLY A 41 9.14 7.18 -8.25
C GLY A 41 7.79 7.10 -7.56
N ASP A 42 7.70 6.17 -6.62
CA ASP A 42 6.48 5.78 -5.92
C ASP A 42 6.75 5.80 -4.42
N TYR A 43 5.98 6.59 -3.69
CA TYR A 43 6.05 6.64 -2.23
C TYR A 43 5.00 5.68 -1.65
N ILE A 44 5.47 4.76 -0.80
CA ILE A 44 4.64 3.68 -0.29
C ILE A 44 4.52 3.79 1.23
N PHE A 45 3.29 4.01 1.70
CA PHE A 45 2.93 3.80 3.09
C PHE A 45 2.72 2.30 3.30
N HIS A 46 3.79 1.62 3.67
CA HIS A 46 3.79 0.17 3.82
C HIS A 46 2.78 -0.30 4.88
N LYS A 47 2.07 -1.37 4.54
CA LYS A 47 1.31 -2.18 5.50
C LYS A 47 2.33 -2.86 6.42
N MET A 48 2.51 -2.31 7.61
CA MET A 48 3.27 -2.99 8.67
C MET A 48 2.48 -4.23 9.11
N ALA A 49 2.97 -5.42 8.76
CA ALA A 49 2.44 -6.66 9.28
C ALA A 49 3.03 -6.92 10.68
N VAL A 50 2.46 -6.31 11.72
CA VAL A 50 2.64 -6.84 13.08
C VAL A 50 1.58 -7.92 13.27
N PHE A 51 1.85 -9.11 12.73
CA PHE A 51 1.21 -10.32 13.22
C PHE A 51 2.16 -10.91 14.26
N VAL A 52 1.84 -10.71 15.54
CA VAL A 52 2.46 -11.47 16.62
C VAL A 52 1.61 -12.74 16.77
N PRO A 53 2.02 -13.90 16.24
CA PRO A 53 1.40 -15.14 16.68
C PRO A 53 1.67 -15.23 18.18
N LEU A 54 0.61 -15.26 18.99
CA LEU A 54 0.73 -15.73 20.37
C LEU A 54 1.40 -17.10 20.27
N LEU A 55 2.63 -17.21 20.78
CA LEU A 55 3.25 -18.52 20.94
C LEU A 55 2.26 -19.38 21.72
N PRO A 56 1.96 -20.62 21.28
CA PRO A 56 1.13 -21.51 22.07
C PRO A 56 1.76 -21.61 23.46
N TYR A 57 0.95 -21.40 24.49
CA TYR A 57 1.37 -21.55 25.88
C TYR A 57 2.12 -22.88 26.05
N MET A 58 3.40 -22.79 26.40
CA MET A 58 4.23 -23.95 26.75
C MET A 58 4.22 -24.01 28.28
N PRO A 59 3.49 -24.96 28.91
CA PRO A 59 3.56 -25.10 30.36
C PRO A 59 4.98 -25.49 30.79
N GLU A 60 5.39 -24.95 31.94
CA GLU A 60 6.66 -25.26 32.61
C GLU A 60 6.90 -26.78 32.65
N PRO A 61 8.11 -27.27 32.32
CA PRO A 61 8.43 -28.68 32.45
C PRO A 61 8.30 -29.09 33.92
N GLN A 62 7.44 -30.06 34.20
CA GLN A 62 7.41 -30.67 35.53
C GLN A 62 8.74 -31.39 35.74
N GLY A 63 9.49 -30.93 36.74
CA GLY A 63 10.76 -31.53 37.17
C GLY A 63 10.60 -32.93 37.72
#